data_AF-A0A350LSY9-F1
#
_entry.id   AF-A0A350LSY9-F1
#
_cell.length_a   1.000
_cell.length_b   1.000
_cell.length_c   1.000
_cell.angle_alpha   90.00
_cell.angle_beta   90.00
_cell.angle_gamma   90.00
#
_symmetry.space_group_name_H-M   'P 1'
#
loop_
_entity.id
_entity.type
_entity.pdbx_description
1 polymer ?
#
loop_
_entity_poly.entity_id
_entity_poly.type
_entity_poly.pdbx_seq_one_letter_code
_entity_poly.pdbx_strand_id
1 'polypeptide(L)' 'MRYTPKGYGGRRRDPEQVKREGWHEQRMLAVSLDDQRLTWPERELVRQLGEKLYGKLPAVRKVRHD' A
#
# COMPACT_ATOMS: atom_id res chain seq x y z
N MET A 1 -18.19 -29.95 -11.62
CA MET A 1 -18.26 -28.50 -11.87
C MET A 1 -17.08 -27.83 -11.17
N ARG A 2 -16.22 -27.11 -11.89
CA ARG A 2 -15.06 -26.41 -11.31
C ARG A 2 -15.44 -24.94 -11.16
N TYR A 3 -15.66 -24.49 -9.92
CA TYR A 3 -15.95 -23.09 -9.62
C TYR A 3 -14.65 -22.29 -9.75
N THR A 4 -14.60 -21.36 -10.71
CA THR A 4 -13.51 -20.39 -10.83
C THR A 4 -14.06 -19.02 -10.41
N PRO A 5 -13.59 -18.43 -9.29
CA PRO A 5 -14.04 -17.11 -8.86
C PRO A 5 -13.78 -16.06 -9.94
N LYS A 6 -14.71 -15.13 -10.14
CA LYS A 6 -14.53 -13.97 -11.04
C LYS A 6 -13.26 -13.21 -10.61
N GLY A 7 -12.20 -13.28 -11.42
CA GLY A 7 -10.90 -12.65 -11.15
C GLY A 7 -9.68 -13.51 -11.43
N TYR A 8 -9.83 -14.83 -11.56
CA TYR A 8 -8.75 -15.71 -12.01
C TYR A 8 -8.85 -15.92 -13.53
N GLY A 9 -8.13 -15.11 -14.31
CA GLY A 9 -8.03 -15.31 -15.77
C GLY A 9 -7.69 -14.08 -16.63
N GLY A 10 -7.65 -12.88 -16.06
CA GLY A 10 -7.16 -11.68 -16.76
C GLY A 10 -5.70 -11.39 -16.43
N ARG A 11 -4.95 -10.76 -17.35
CA ARG A 11 -3.63 -10.16 -17.02
C ARG A 11 -3.83 -9.29 -15.78
N ARG A 12 -3.20 -9.64 -14.66
CA ARG A 12 -3.17 -8.74 -13.50
C ARG A 12 -2.59 -7.42 -13.98
N ARG A 13 -3.34 -6.33 -13.74
CA ARG A 13 -2.81 -4.98 -13.96
C ARG A 13 -1.55 -4.82 -13.12
N ASP A 14 -0.56 -4.18 -13.69
CA ASP A 14 0.68 -3.91 -12.99
C ASP A 14 0.39 -3.09 -11.72
N PRO A 15 1.02 -3.41 -10.56
CA PRO A 15 0.75 -2.69 -9.32
C PRO A 15 0.96 -1.17 -9.42
N GLU A 16 1.94 -0.70 -10.20
CA GLU A 16 2.17 0.74 -10.40
C GLU A 16 1.08 1.36 -11.29
N GLN A 17 0.57 0.60 -12.28
CA GLN A 17 -0.59 1.03 -13.06
C GLN A 17 -1.82 1.21 -12.16
N VAL A 18 -2.09 0.26 -11.26
CA VAL A 18 -3.22 0.35 -10.32
C VAL A 18 -3.11 1.55 -9.39
N LYS A 19 -1.92 1.83 -8.83
CA LYS A 19 -1.69 3.01 -7.99
C LYS A 19 -1.92 4.31 -8.75
N ARG A 20 -1.43 4.39 -10.00
CA ARG A 20 -1.59 5.56 -10.86
C ARG A 20 -3.05 5.82 -11.19
N GLU A 21 -3.79 4.80 -11.65
CA GLU A 21 -5.23 4.90 -11.96
C GLU A 21 -6.02 5.30 -10.70
N GLY A 22 -5.72 4.67 -9.54
CA GLY A 22 -6.33 5.03 -8.27
C GLY A 22 -6.15 6.50 -7.89
N TRP A 23 -4.98 7.08 -8.16
CA TRP A 23 -4.73 8.50 -7.91
C TRP A 23 -5.51 9.42 -8.85
N HIS A 24 -5.51 9.13 -10.15
CA HIS A 24 -6.14 10.01 -11.14
C HIS A 24 -7.68 9.93 -11.10
N GLU A 25 -8.24 8.74 -10.96
CA GLU A 25 -9.68 8.51 -11.09
C GLU A 25 -10.40 8.57 -9.74
N GLN A 26 -9.80 8.00 -8.69
CA GLN A 26 -10.47 7.82 -7.39
C GLN A 26 -9.88 8.72 -6.30
N ARG A 27 -8.84 9.50 -6.63
CA ARG A 27 -8.09 10.34 -5.67
C ARG A 27 -7.57 9.55 -4.48
N MET A 28 -7.23 8.27 -4.71
CA MET A 28 -6.67 7.37 -3.70
C MET A 28 -5.19 7.11 -3.98
N LEU A 29 -4.37 7.19 -2.93
CA LEU A 29 -2.92 6.95 -3.00
C LEU A 29 -2.54 5.78 -2.09
N ALA A 30 -1.97 4.73 -2.67
CA ALA A 30 -1.35 3.63 -1.94
C ALA A 30 0.18 3.77 -2.05
N VAL A 31 0.83 4.15 -0.96
CA VAL A 31 2.28 4.42 -0.91
C VAL A 31 2.91 3.65 0.26
N SER A 32 4.13 3.14 0.04
CA SER A 32 4.93 2.52 1.10
C SER A 32 5.56 3.62 1.97
N LEU A 33 5.61 3.41 3.28
CA LEU A 33 6.37 4.29 4.19
C LEU A 33 7.87 4.31 3.84
N ASP A 34 8.35 3.27 3.18
CA ASP A 34 9.74 3.13 2.77
C ASP A 34 10.02 3.54 1.32
N ASP A 35 9.06 4.14 0.63
CA ASP A 35 9.21 4.53 -0.78
C ASP A 35 10.37 5.53 -0.97
N GLN A 36 11.39 5.15 -1.74
CA GLN A 36 12.61 5.92 -1.95
C GLN A 36 12.38 7.27 -2.65
N ARG A 37 11.22 7.45 -3.29
CA ARG A 37 10.83 8.73 -3.90
C ARG A 37 10.39 9.76 -2.86
N LEU A 38 10.04 9.32 -1.64
CA LEU A 38 9.66 10.20 -0.54
C LEU A 38 10.89 10.60 0.29
N THR A 39 11.03 11.90 0.50
CA THR A 39 11.95 12.49 1.48
C THR A 39 11.55 12.10 2.91
N TRP A 40 12.47 12.24 3.86
CA TRP A 40 12.19 11.94 5.26
C TRP A 40 10.95 12.68 5.81
N PRO A 41 10.77 14.00 5.58
CA PRO A 41 9.56 14.70 6.03
C PRO A 41 8.27 14.17 5.39
N GLU A 42 8.30 13.79 4.12
CA GLU A 42 7.12 13.26 3.43
C GLU A 42 6.72 11.87 3.97
N ARG A 43 7.71 11.01 4.24
CA ARG A 43 7.47 9.71 4.89
C ARG A 43 6.83 9.88 6.25
N GLU A 44 7.32 10.85 7.02
CA GLU A 44 6.79 11.15 8.34
C GLU A 44 5.36 11.70 8.27
N LEU A 45 5.05 12.56 7.29
CA LEU A 45 3.69 13.02 7.03
C LEU A 45 2.75 11.85 6.71
N VAL A 46 3.15 10.93 5.81
CA VAL A 46 2.35 9.74 5.47
C VAL A 46 2.14 8.86 6.70
N ARG A 47 3.19 8.64 7.51
CA ARG A 47 3.10 7.88 8.77
C ARG A 47 2.08 8.51 9.71
N GLN A 48 2.19 9.81 9.97
CA GLN A 48 1.27 10.53 10.86
C GLN A 48 -0.18 10.50 10.37
N LEU A 49 -0.41 10.66 9.06
CA LEU A 49 -1.75 10.54 8.46
C LEU A 49 -2.29 9.12 8.62
N GLY A 50 -1.48 8.10 8.34
CA GLY A 50 -1.83 6.71 8.53
C GLY A 50 -2.20 6.41 9.99
N GLU A 51 -1.38 6.88 10.95
CA GLU A 51 -1.65 6.68 12.37
C GLU A 51 -2.91 7.40 12.85
N LYS A 52 -3.18 8.59 12.32
CA LYS A 52 -4.39 9.34 12.62
C LYS A 52 -5.65 8.64 12.10
N LEU A 53 -5.58 8.07 10.89
CA LEU A 53 -6.73 7.45 10.22
C LEU A 53 -6.99 6.00 10.67
N TYR A 54 -5.93 5.24 10.97
CA TYR A 54 -6.00 3.79 11.19
C TYR A 54 -5.39 3.33 12.51
N GLY A 55 -4.87 4.25 13.33
CA GLY A 55 -4.18 3.94 14.58
C GLY A 55 -2.69 3.65 14.39
N LYS A 56 -1.97 3.58 15.52
CA LYS A 56 -0.52 3.34 15.52
C LYS A 56 -0.19 2.02 14.83
N LEU A 57 0.87 2.02 14.02
CA LEU A 57 1.41 0.78 13.50
C LEU A 57 1.80 -0.11 14.69
N PRO A 58 1.47 -1.43 14.66
CA PRO A 58 1.95 -2.34 15.67
C PRO A 58 3.48 -2.24 15.70
N ALA A 59 4.04 -1.97 16.89
CA ALA A 59 5.48 -1.88 17.06
C ALA A 59 6.08 -3.15 16.45
N VAL A 60 6.88 -2.99 15.40
CA VAL A 60 7.46 -4.11 14.65
C VAL A 60 8.14 -5.02 15.66
N ARG A 61 7.53 -6.16 15.94
CA ARG A 61 8.14 -7.22 16.73
C ARG A 61 9.34 -7.65 15.89
N LYS A 62 10.53 -7.15 16.22
CA LYS A 62 11.78 -7.69 15.71
C LYS A 62 11.73 -9.18 16.00
N VAL A 63 11.41 -9.98 14.99
CA VAL A 63 11.56 -11.42 15.05
C VAL A 63 13.07 -11.59 15.14
N ARG A 64 13.56 -11.80 16.36
CA ARG A 64 14.92 -12.28 16.57
C ARG A 64 14.95 -13.65 15.89
N HIS A 65 15.65 -13.71 14.78
CA HIS A 65 16.06 -14.99 14.20
C HIS A 65 17.25 -15.42 15.06
N ASP A 66 17.02 -16.37 15.97
CA ASP A 66 18.07 -17.22 16.52
C ASP A 66 18.65 -18.11 15.40
#